data_AF-A0A059F7D4-F1
#
_entry.id   AF-A0A059F7D4-F1
#
_cell.length_a   1.000
_cell.length_b   1.000
_cell.length_c   1.000
_cell.angle_alpha   90.00
_cell.angle_beta   90.00
_cell.angle_gamma   90.00
#
_symmetry.space_group_name_H-M   'P 1'
#
loop_
_entity.id
_entity.type
_entity.pdbx_description
1 polymer ?
#
loop_
_entity_poly.entity_id
_entity_poly.type
_entity_poly.pdbx_seq_one_letter_code
_entity_poly.pdbx_strand_id
1 'polypeptide(L)' 'MVDWSAAGVSLTGPVEDVPLGPAILAVSPVDGTDDIHLSCVVVWQKEDKVGLKLLGPVNH' A
#
# COMPACT_ATOMS: atom_id res chain seq x y z
N MET A 1 4.01 -8.89 -5.71
CA MET A 1 3.58 -8.27 -6.99
C MET A 1 2.66 -7.11 -6.65
N VAL A 2 2.74 -5.99 -7.37
CA VAL A 2 1.91 -4.81 -7.11
C VAL A 2 1.10 -4.47 -8.35
N ASP A 3 -0.21 -4.28 -8.18
CA ASP A 3 -1.10 -3.79 -9.23
C ASP A 3 -1.61 -2.39 -8.86
N TRP A 4 -1.40 -1.42 -9.75
CA TRP A 4 -1.70 0.00 -9.50
C TRP A 4 -2.83 0.47 -10.40
N SER A 5 -3.77 1.21 -9.81
CA SER A 5 -4.80 1.93 -10.55
C SER A 5 -4.97 3.35 -9.99
N ALA A 6 -5.68 4.20 -10.73
CA ALA A 6 -6.06 5.52 -10.22
C ALA A 6 -6.93 5.46 -8.95
N ALA A 7 -7.58 4.32 -8.68
CA ALA A 7 -8.47 4.15 -7.52
C ALA A 7 -7.76 3.53 -6.30
N GLY A 8 -6.59 2.91 -6.46
CA GLY A 8 -5.95 2.15 -5.39
C GLY A 8 -4.87 1.18 -5.85
N VAL A 9 -4.38 0.39 -4.89
CA VAL A 9 -3.27 -0.56 -5.05
C VAL A 9 -3.67 -1.93 -4.52
N SER A 10 -3.34 -3.00 -5.25
CA SER A 10 -3.37 -4.36 -4.72
C SER A 10 -1.94 -4.85 -4.51
N LEU A 11 -1.65 -5.33 -3.30
CA LEU A 11 -0.36 -5.93 -2.94
C LEU A 11 -0.53 -7.43 -2.79
N THR A 12 0.38 -8.20 -3.39
CA THR A 12 0.53 -9.64 -3.18
C THR A 12 1.88 -9.92 -2.52
N GLY A 13 1.88 -10.59 -1.37
CA GLY A 13 3.09 -10.92 -0.60
C GLY A 13 2.78 -11.67 0.70
N PRO A 14 3.75 -11.83 1.62
CA PRO A 14 3.52 -12.36 2.96
C PRO A 14 2.78 -11.31 3.80
N VAL A 15 1.54 -11.03 3.44
CA VAL A 15 0.68 -10.01 4.05
C VAL A 15 -0.24 -10.69 5.07
N GLU A 16 0.36 -11.43 5.99
CA GLU A 16 -0.37 -12.01 7.12
C GLU A 16 -0.62 -10.91 8.16
N ASP A 17 -1.85 -10.83 8.68
CA ASP A 17 -2.27 -9.94 9.78
C ASP A 17 -2.18 -8.41 9.55
N VAL A 18 -2.38 -7.92 8.32
CA VAL A 18 -2.57 -6.47 8.10
C VAL A 18 -4.00 -6.05 8.48
N PRO A 19 -4.19 -5.20 9.50
CA PRO A 19 -5.53 -4.79 9.93
C PRO A 19 -6.22 -3.91 8.88
N LEU A 20 -7.54 -4.04 8.80
CA LEU A 20 -8.37 -3.10 8.04
C LEU A 20 -8.30 -1.71 8.68
N GLY A 21 -8.30 -0.66 7.85
CA GLY A 21 -8.30 0.73 8.32
C GLY A 21 -7.12 1.57 7.80
N PRO A 22 -6.89 2.75 8.40
CA PRO A 22 -5.83 3.67 7.98
C PRO A 22 -4.44 3.03 8.07
N ALA A 23 -3.64 3.23 7.03
CA ALA A 23 -2.28 2.71 6.94
C ALA A 23 -1.38 3.68 6.15
N ILE A 24 -0.08 3.42 6.21
CA ILE A 24 0.93 4.10 5.39
C ILE A 24 1.56 3.05 4.47
N LEU A 25 1.53 3.32 3.17
CA LEU A 25 2.24 2.55 2.17
C LEU A 25 3.59 3.20 1.93
N ALA A 26 4.67 2.51 2.28
CA ALA A 26 6.04 2.88 1.91
C ALA A 26 6.44 2.14 0.64
N VAL A 27 6.88 2.87 -0.37
CA VAL A 27 7.39 2.31 -1.63
C VAL A 27 8.85 2.72 -1.80
N SER A 28 9.74 1.76 -1.62
CA SER A 28 11.17 1.95 -1.85
C SER A 28 11.51 1.77 -3.32
N PRO A 29 12.11 2.78 -3.97
CA PRO A 29 12.54 2.67 -5.35
C PRO A 29 13.78 1.77 -5.46
N VAL A 30 13.89 1.04 -6.57
CA VAL A 30 14.94 0.02 -6.79
C VAL A 30 16.33 0.64 -6.88
N ASP A 31 16.41 1.91 -7.27
CA ASP A 31 17.66 2.68 -7.36
C ASP A 31 18.13 3.22 -6.01
N GLY A 32 17.40 2.96 -4.92
CA GLY A 32 17.77 3.36 -3.57
C GLY A 32 17.61 4.85 -3.29
N THR A 33 16.81 5.55 -4.10
CA THR A 33 16.34 6.92 -3.78
C THR A 33 15.35 6.91 -2.61
N ASP A 34 14.89 8.10 -2.19
CA ASP A 34 14.01 8.24 -1.03
C ASP A 34 12.68 7.47 -1.19
N ASP A 35 12.23 6.88 -0.09
CA ASP A 35 10.95 6.17 -0.03
C ASP A 35 9.78 7.11 -0.32
N ILE A 36 8.85 6.65 -1.15
CA ILE A 36 7.57 7.32 -1.37
C ILE A 36 6.59 6.83 -0.30
N HIS A 37 6.15 7.75 0.56
CA HIS A 37 5.13 7.48 1.57
C HIS A 37 3.75 7.97 1.11
N LEU A 38 2.79 7.06 1.06
CA LEU A 38 1.40 7.33 0.69
C LEU A 38 0.45 7.00 1.84
N SER A 39 -0.44 7.93 2.18
CA SER A 39 -1.57 7.63 3.04
C SER A 39 -2.54 6.72 2.30
N CYS A 40 -2.97 5.65 2.96
CA CYS A 40 -3.93 4.71 2.39
C CYS A 40 -4.89 4.15 3.45
N VAL A 41 -5.91 3.45 2.98
CA VAL A 41 -6.81 2.65 3.81
C VAL A 41 -6.79 1.22 3.30
N VAL A 42 -6.51 0.27 4.18
CA VAL A 42 -6.69 -1.16 3.94
C VAL A 42 -8.19 -1.43 3.91
N VAL A 43 -8.71 -1.74 2.72
CA VAL A 43 -10.16 -1.90 2.48
C VAL A 43 -10.59 -3.37 2.39
N TRP A 44 -9.66 -4.27 2.07
CA TRP A 44 -9.89 -5.72 2.11
C TRP A 44 -8.56 -6.47 2.24
N GLN A 45 -8.64 -7.68 2.79
CA GLN A 45 -7.54 -8.64 2.85
C GLN A 45 -8.07 -10.01 2.46
N LYS A 46 -7.25 -10.80 1.75
CA LYS A 46 -7.53 -12.18 1.43
C LYS A 46 -6.22 -12.95 1.29
N GLU A 47 -5.96 -13.86 2.21
CA GLU A 47 -4.76 -14.71 2.23
C GLU A 47 -3.48 -13.88 2.03
N ASP A 48 -2.86 -13.96 0.85
CA ASP A 48 -1.61 -13.30 0.47
C ASP A 48 -1.80 -11.92 -0.17
N LYS A 49 -3.04 -11.40 -0.18
CA LYS A 49 -3.41 -10.16 -0.86
C LYS A 49 -4.07 -9.13 0.04
N VAL A 50 -3.71 -7.87 -0.20
CA VAL A 50 -4.34 -6.71 0.41
C VAL A 50 -4.71 -5.68 -0.64
N GLY A 51 -5.93 -5.14 -0.51
CA GLY A 51 -6.39 -3.99 -1.27
C GLY A 51 -6.29 -2.70 -0.47
N LEU A 52 -5.69 -1.70 -1.09
CA LEU A 52 -5.47 -0.38 -0.53
C LEU A 52 -6.21 0.67 -1.36
N LYS A 53 -6.94 1.56 -0.68
CA LYS A 53 -7.41 2.80 -1.26
C LYS A 53 -6.40 3.91 -0.96
N LEU A 54 -5.84 4.53 -1.99
CA LEU A 54 -4.91 5.65 -1.82
C LEU A 54 -5.67 6.93 -1.42
N LEU A 55 -5.16 7.65 -0.44
CA LEU A 55 -5.71 8.94 0.01
C LEU A 55 -4.89 10.14 -0.50
N GLY A 56 -3.62 9.91 -0.85
CA GLY A 56 -2.71 10.94 -1.36
C GLY A 56 -1.31 10.85 -0.74
N PRO A 57 -0.41 11.77 -1.10
CA PRO A 57 0.92 11.86 -0.50
C PRO A 57 0.83 12.28 0.98
N VAL A 58 1.72 11.73 1.80
CA VAL A 58 1.93 12.22 3.16
C VAL A 58 2.91 13.39 3.07
N ASN A 59 2.46 14.60 3.35
CA ASN A 59 3.38 15.72 3.55
C ASN A 59 3.86 15.68 5.00
N HIS A 60 5.18 15.65 5.19
CA HIS A 60 5.82 15.84 6.49
C HIS A 60 6.31 17.27 6.63
#